data_AF-A0AB36J4Q7-F1
#
_entry.id   AF-A0AB36J4Q7-F1
#
_cell.length_a   1.000
_cell.length_b   1.000
_cell.length_c   1.000
_cell.angle_alpha   90.00
_cell.angle_beta   90.00
_cell.angle_gamma   90.00
#
_symmetry.space_group_name_H-M   'P 1'
#
loop_
_entity.id
_entity.type
_entity.pdbx_description
1 polymer ?
#
loop_
_entity_poly.entity_id
_entity_poly.type
_entity_poly.pdbx_seq_one_letter_code
_entity_poly.pdbx_strand_id
1 'polypeptide(L)'
;MTMQKQIDETLNIGSEVRLAEGLVKNVKIGTIGTIRQVRRIMKEIPYQFSVSIGREPWIENDLGKAVDWPKIEAAYRESFNLIFEDGLPDDEYDQVDFEGIEELEKLITRFL
;
A
#
# COMPACT_ATOMS: atom_id res chain seq x y z
N MET A 1 -3.27 1.60 -32.28
CA MET A 1 -2.55 2.00 -31.04
C MET A 1 -1.07 2.09 -31.40
N THR A 2 -0.44 3.23 -31.18
CA THR A 2 0.94 3.53 -31.65
C THR A 2 1.95 3.13 -30.58
N MET A 3 3.08 2.52 -30.99
CA MET A 3 4.19 2.05 -30.13
C MET A 3 4.70 3.09 -29.12
N GLN A 4 4.48 4.38 -29.37
CA GLN A 4 4.85 5.48 -28.47
C GLN A 4 4.22 5.36 -27.07
N LYS A 5 2.96 4.90 -26.97
CA LYS A 5 2.28 4.70 -25.67
C LYS A 5 2.90 3.57 -24.83
N GLN A 6 3.33 2.49 -25.49
CA GLN A 6 3.97 1.35 -24.83
C GLN A 6 5.34 1.73 -24.24
N ILE A 7 6.09 2.63 -24.89
CA ILE A 7 7.40 3.08 -24.40
C ILE A 7 7.25 3.98 -23.16
N ASP A 8 6.25 4.87 -23.14
CA ASP A 8 5.97 5.74 -21.98
C ASP A 8 5.50 4.94 -20.75
N GLU A 9 4.79 3.82 -20.94
CA GLU A 9 4.39 2.92 -19.86
C GLU A 9 5.60 2.22 -19.22
N THR A 10 6.55 1.72 -20.02
CA THR A 10 7.77 1.07 -19.51
C THR A 10 8.75 1.99 -18.78
N LEU A 11 8.71 3.30 -19.02
CA LEU A 11 9.59 4.30 -18.36
C LEU A 11 9.12 4.71 -16.96
N ASN A 12 7.92 4.26 -16.54
CA ASN A 12 7.34 4.57 -15.24
C ASN A 12 7.31 3.37 -14.29
N ILE A 13 8.06 2.30 -14.60
CA ILE A 13 8.12 1.07 -13.81
C ILE A 13 9.42 1.08 -12.99
N GLY A 14 9.28 1.04 -11.67
CA GLY A 14 10.33 1.12 -10.67
C GLY A 14 10.76 -0.25 -10.16
N SER A 15 11.18 -0.31 -8.89
CA SER A 15 11.64 -1.56 -8.26
C SER A 15 10.55 -2.63 -8.19
N GLU A 16 10.93 -3.89 -8.45
CA GLU A 16 10.12 -5.06 -8.13
C GLU A 16 10.10 -5.32 -6.62
N VAL A 17 8.94 -5.71 -6.10
CA VAL A 17 8.73 -6.11 -4.71
C VAL A 17 8.06 -7.47 -4.69
N ARG A 18 8.66 -8.42 -3.98
CA ARG A 18 8.05 -9.72 -3.71
C ARG A 18 7.11 -9.61 -2.52
N LEU A 19 5.87 -10.07 -2.68
CA LEU A 19 4.85 -10.05 -1.63
C LEU A 19 4.46 -11.45 -1.12
N ALA A 20 4.67 -12.48 -1.95
CA ALA A 20 4.53 -13.88 -1.55
C ALA A 20 5.37 -14.78 -2.49
N GLU A 21 5.33 -16.09 -2.29
CA GLU A 21 5.81 -17.04 -3.31
C GLU A 21 4.99 -16.89 -4.59
N GLY A 22 5.65 -16.58 -5.72
CA GLY A 22 4.98 -16.37 -7.01
C GLY A 22 4.25 -15.04 -7.18
N LEU A 23 4.18 -14.20 -6.13
CA LEU A 23 3.55 -12.87 -6.18
C LEU A 23 4.62 -11.78 -6.14
N VAL A 24 4.88 -11.15 -7.28
CA VAL A 24 5.81 -10.03 -7.44
C VAL A 24 5.07 -8.87 -8.07
N LYS A 25 5.26 -7.67 -7.53
CA LYS A 25 4.62 -6.45 -7.98
C LYS A 25 5.65 -5.41 -8.40
N ASN A 26 5.33 -4.70 -9.47
CA ASN A 26 6.09 -3.55 -9.93
C ASN A 26 5.61 -2.28 -9.24
N VAL A 27 6.55 -1.52 -8.66
CA VAL A 27 6.27 -0.21 -8.09
C VAL A 27 6.24 0.83 -9.20
N LYS A 28 5.20 1.65 -9.29
CA LYS A 28 5.17 2.85 -10.15
C LYS A 28 6.30 3.79 -9.72
N ILE A 29 7.09 4.28 -10.66
CA ILE A 29 8.00 5.42 -10.45
C ILE A 29 7.11 6.60 -10.06
N GLY A 30 7.03 6.83 -8.75
CA GLY A 30 6.08 7.78 -8.18
C GLY A 30 6.31 9.17 -8.77
N THR A 31 5.29 9.74 -9.38
CA THR A 31 5.31 11.18 -9.67
C THR A 31 5.24 11.94 -8.33
N ILE A 32 5.66 13.21 -8.32
CA ILE A 32 5.44 14.10 -7.16
C ILE A 32 3.95 14.11 -6.74
N GLY A 33 3.04 13.97 -7.70
CA GLY A 33 1.60 13.85 -7.45
C GLY A 33 1.25 12.60 -6.63
N THR A 34 1.77 11.44 -7.03
CA THR A 34 1.58 10.16 -6.32
C THR A 34 2.07 10.26 -4.89
N ILE A 35 3.29 10.77 -4.67
CA ILE A 35 3.88 10.94 -3.33
C ILE A 35 2.98 11.84 -2.45
N ARG A 36 2.51 12.97 -3.00
CA ARG A 36 1.63 13.89 -2.27
C ARG A 36 0.29 13.23 -1.91
N GLN A 37 -0.26 12.40 -2.80
CA GLN A 37 -1.51 11.69 -2.55
C GLN A 37 -1.36 10.66 -1.45
N VAL A 38 -0.31 9.83 -1.50
CA VAL A 38 0.00 8.86 -0.44
C VAL A 38 0.18 9.56 0.91
N ARG A 39 1.00 10.62 0.97
CA ARG A 39 1.18 11.42 2.20
C ARG A 39 -0.12 12.00 2.74
N ARG A 40 -1.04 12.39 1.86
CA ARG A 40 -2.36 12.92 2.26
C ARG A 40 -3.24 11.84 2.88
N ILE A 41 -3.28 10.64 2.28
CA ILE A 41 -4.03 9.49 2.80
C ILE A 41 -3.47 9.09 4.17
N MET A 42 -2.15 9.02 4.28
CA MET A 42 -1.45 8.51 5.47
C MET A 42 -1.29 9.54 6.59
N LYS A 43 -1.62 10.82 6.38
CA LYS A 43 -1.36 11.93 7.31
C LYS A 43 -1.90 11.68 8.73
N GLU A 44 -3.05 11.02 8.83
CA GLU A 44 -3.75 10.81 10.11
C GLU A 44 -3.71 9.34 10.56
N ILE A 45 -2.86 8.51 9.95
CA ILE A 45 -2.73 7.10 10.26
C ILE A 45 -1.58 6.91 11.26
N PRO A 46 -1.85 6.65 12.54
CA PRO A 46 -0.82 6.66 13.58
C PRO A 46 -0.22 5.28 13.86
N TYR A 47 -0.74 4.23 13.22
CA TYR A 47 -0.35 2.85 13.44
C TYR A 47 0.29 2.26 12.19
N GLN A 48 1.25 1.37 12.39
CA GLN A 48 1.91 0.61 11.33
C GLN A 48 0.95 -0.34 10.61
N PHE A 49 1.28 -0.67 9.36
CA PHE A 49 0.49 -1.60 8.55
C PHE A 49 0.40 -2.97 9.20
N SER A 50 1.54 -3.55 9.59
CA SER A 50 1.63 -4.84 10.29
C SER A 50 0.80 -4.93 11.57
N VAL A 51 0.50 -3.80 12.21
CA VAL A 51 -0.32 -3.71 13.42
C VAL A 51 -1.81 -3.61 13.12
N SER A 52 -2.19 -3.11 11.93
CA SER A 52 -3.59 -2.83 11.57
C SER A 52 -4.23 -3.94 10.75
N ILE A 53 -3.46 -4.69 9.97
CA ILE A 53 -3.96 -5.74 9.07
C ILE A 53 -4.81 -6.80 9.78
N GLY A 54 -5.99 -7.07 9.23
CA GLY A 54 -6.91 -8.13 9.64
C GLY A 54 -7.59 -7.89 10.99
N ARG A 55 -7.51 -6.67 11.55
CA ARG A 55 -8.09 -6.37 12.86
C ARG A 55 -9.50 -5.82 12.77
N GLU A 56 -10.37 -6.32 13.64
CA GLU A 56 -11.71 -5.79 13.82
C GLU A 56 -11.70 -4.44 14.57
N PRO A 57 -12.69 -3.57 14.36
CA PRO A 57 -12.83 -2.32 15.11
C PRO A 57 -12.76 -2.56 16.61
N TRP A 58 -11.93 -1.78 17.30
CA TRP A 58 -11.79 -1.90 18.74
C TRP A 58 -12.35 -0.67 19.44
N ILE A 59 -13.37 -0.90 20.27
CA ILE A 59 -13.95 0.09 21.16
C ILE A 59 -13.41 -0.19 22.57
N GLU A 60 -12.54 0.68 23.08
CA GLU A 60 -12.11 0.61 24.47
C GLU A 60 -13.12 1.37 25.33
N ASN A 61 -13.78 0.67 26.26
CA ASN A 61 -14.65 1.29 27.25
C ASN A 61 -13.79 1.90 28.37
N ASP A 62 -14.14 3.14 28.72
CA ASP A 62 -13.77 3.93 29.90
C ASP A 62 -12.54 4.88 29.87
N LEU A 63 -11.61 4.87 28.89
CA LEU A 63 -10.43 5.77 28.96
C LEU A 63 -9.86 6.45 27.69
N GLY A 64 -10.21 6.09 26.45
CA GLY A 64 -9.64 6.84 25.33
C GLY A 64 -9.76 6.19 23.96
N LYS A 65 -10.16 7.01 22.98
CA LYS A 65 -10.20 6.82 21.52
C LYS A 65 -10.45 5.39 21.01
N ALA A 66 -11.67 5.14 20.53
CA ALA A 66 -11.97 4.01 19.66
C ALA A 66 -11.02 4.01 18.44
N VAL A 67 -10.49 2.82 18.11
CA VAL A 67 -9.61 2.63 16.95
C VAL A 67 -10.37 1.87 15.88
N ASP A 68 -10.58 2.54 14.76
CA ASP A 68 -11.16 1.96 13.55
C ASP A 68 -10.04 1.31 12.71
N TRP A 69 -9.66 0.09 13.10
CA TRP A 69 -8.63 -0.68 12.41
C TRP A 69 -8.95 -0.93 10.92
N PRO A 70 -10.19 -1.29 10.53
CA PRO A 70 -10.53 -1.44 9.11
C PRO A 70 -10.31 -0.16 8.31
N LYS A 71 -10.63 1.01 8.88
CA LYS A 71 -10.37 2.29 8.21
C LYS A 71 -8.88 2.56 8.02
N ILE A 72 -8.05 2.19 9.00
CA ILE A 72 -6.59 2.31 8.90
C ILE A 72 -6.05 1.39 7.80
N GLU A 73 -6.46 0.12 7.81
CA GLU A 73 -6.06 -0.85 6.79
C GLU A 73 -6.50 -0.41 5.40
N ALA A 74 -7.72 0.12 5.26
CA ALA A 74 -8.22 0.65 3.99
C ALA A 74 -7.35 1.79 3.44
N ALA A 75 -6.81 2.66 4.30
CA ALA A 75 -5.89 3.73 3.89
C ALA A 75 -4.56 3.17 3.36
N TYR A 76 -4.04 2.11 3.97
CA TYR A 76 -2.88 1.39 3.45
C TYR A 76 -3.17 0.74 2.10
N ARG A 77 -4.31 0.05 1.98
CA ARG A 77 -4.74 -0.59 0.73
C ARG A 77 -4.91 0.43 -0.40
N GLU A 78 -5.52 1.58 -0.13
CA GLU A 78 -5.61 2.68 -1.09
C GLU A 78 -4.22 3.17 -1.52
N SER A 79 -3.30 3.32 -0.56
CA SER A 79 -1.93 3.74 -0.86
C SER A 79 -1.17 2.72 -1.71
N PHE A 80 -1.30 1.41 -1.43
CA PHE A 80 -0.69 0.36 -2.25
C PHE A 80 -1.25 0.32 -3.67
N ASN A 81 -2.56 0.55 -3.83
CA ASN A 81 -3.19 0.68 -5.15
C ASN A 81 -2.65 1.85 -5.98
N LEU A 82 -2.22 2.92 -5.32
CA LEU A 82 -1.56 4.05 -5.97
C LEU A 82 -0.09 3.77 -6.30
N ILE A 83 0.59 2.96 -5.48
CA ILE A 83 2.02 2.69 -5.58
C ILE A 83 2.32 1.58 -6.60
N PHE A 84 1.54 0.51 -6.67
CA PHE A 84 1.80 -0.58 -7.63
C PHE A 84 1.19 -0.30 -9.00
N GLU A 85 1.83 -0.79 -10.06
CA GLU A 85 1.40 -0.60 -11.46
C GLU A 85 -0.08 -0.99 -11.66
N ASP A 86 -0.40 -2.23 -11.32
CA ASP A 86 -1.74 -2.82 -11.38
C ASP A 86 -2.51 -2.75 -10.04
N GLY A 87 -1.98 -2.01 -9.08
CA GLY A 87 -2.48 -2.02 -7.70
C GLY A 87 -2.24 -3.35 -6.99
N LEU A 88 -2.95 -3.58 -5.88
CA LEU A 88 -2.92 -4.80 -5.08
C LEU A 88 -4.37 -5.25 -4.81
N PRO A 89 -4.99 -6.01 -5.73
CA PRO A 89 -6.36 -6.48 -5.60
C PRO A 89 -6.53 -7.44 -4.42
N ASP A 90 -7.76 -7.61 -3.96
CA ASP A 90 -8.13 -8.36 -2.75
C ASP A 90 -7.56 -9.79 -2.74
N ASP A 91 -7.63 -10.49 -3.87
CA ASP A 91 -7.13 -11.86 -4.01
C ASP A 91 -5.61 -11.95 -3.88
N GLU A 92 -4.87 -10.97 -4.40
CA GLU A 92 -3.41 -10.88 -4.21
C GLU A 92 -3.07 -10.40 -2.79
N TYR A 93 -3.86 -9.49 -2.23
CA TYR A 93 -3.68 -8.96 -0.88
C TYR A 93 -3.77 -10.07 0.18
N ASP A 94 -4.76 -10.96 0.04
CA ASP A 94 -4.98 -12.09 0.96
C ASP A 94 -3.86 -13.14 0.89
N GLN A 95 -3.04 -13.12 -0.17
CA GLN A 95 -1.90 -14.02 -0.35
C GLN A 95 -0.59 -13.48 0.23
N VAL A 96 -0.55 -12.21 0.65
CA VAL A 96 0.67 -11.57 1.14
C VAL A 96 1.19 -12.31 2.38
N ASP A 97 2.44 -12.76 2.31
CA ASP A 97 3.09 -13.47 3.41
C ASP A 97 3.78 -12.49 4.37
N PHE A 98 4.41 -13.03 5.42
CA PHE A 98 5.08 -12.21 6.44
C PHE A 98 6.21 -11.35 5.86
N GLU A 99 6.98 -11.88 4.89
CA GLU A 99 8.04 -11.11 4.22
C GLU A 99 7.42 -9.99 3.38
N GLY A 100 6.31 -10.27 2.70
CA GLY A 100 5.54 -9.29 1.94
C GLY A 100 4.99 -8.16 2.80
N ILE A 101 4.48 -8.44 4.00
CA ILE A 101 4.03 -7.40 4.95
C ILE A 101 5.19 -6.46 5.31
N GLU A 102 6.37 -7.01 5.58
CA GLU A 102 7.56 -6.21 5.90
C GLU A 102 7.99 -5.33 4.72
N GLU A 103 7.95 -5.86 3.50
CA GLU A 103 8.26 -5.11 2.29
C GLU A 103 7.23 -4.01 2.00
N LEU A 104 5.93 -4.26 2.21
CA LEU A 104 4.89 -3.23 2.11
C LEU A 104 5.11 -2.10 3.12
N GLU A 105 5.55 -2.43 4.32
CA GLU A 105 5.85 -1.45 5.36
C GLU A 105 7.12 -0.62 5.06
N LYS A 106 8.16 -1.25 4.51
CA LYS A 106 9.34 -0.53 3.99
C LYS A 106 8.95 0.37 2.82
N LEU A 107 8.11 -0.14 1.91
CA LEU A 107 7.69 0.56 0.71
C LEU A 107 6.93 1.83 1.07
N ILE A 108 5.91 1.74 1.93
CA ILE A 108 5.12 2.93 2.32
C ILE A 108 6.00 3.98 3.00
N THR A 109 6.96 3.56 3.83
CA THR A 109 7.90 4.46 4.49
C THR A 109 8.76 5.26 3.52
N ARG A 110 9.07 4.72 2.32
CA ARG A 110 9.81 5.45 1.28
C ARG A 110 8.99 6.60 0.66
N PHE A 111 7.66 6.54 0.76
CA PHE A 111 6.76 7.56 0.22
C PHE A 111 6.37 8.63 1.25
N LEU A 112 6.52 8.35 2.55
CA LEU A 112 6.25 9.29 3.64
C LEU A 112 7.44 10.22 3.86
#